data_AF-A0A9D1YXL5-F1
#
_entry.id   AF-A0A9D1YXL5-F1
#
_cell.length_a   1.000
_cell.length_b   1.000
_cell.length_c   1.000
_cell.angle_alpha   90.00
_cell.angle_beta   90.00
_cell.angle_gamma   90.00
#
_symmetry.space_group_name_H-M   'P 1'
#
loop_
_entity.id
_entity.type
_entity.pdbx_description
1 polymer ?
#
loop_
_entity_poly.entity_id
_entity_poly.type
_entity_poly.pdbx_seq_one_letter_code
_entity_poly.pdbx_strand_id
1 'polypeptide(L)'
;MNAENVRPRLADLGVAAGSAERGRRNAITDVPGVRVGHSTVRTATLSTGVSAIVPDALNAHCKQLPAGLSVANGFGKLIGATQLQELGAIETPILLTSTLSAFRVADALVAYMLEQPGHEDTTTLNPLVGETNDSFLSDIRSRSVNQEMVREALGSATSGSVAEGGVGAGTGTVALGFKGGIGTSSRIVDIGERAYAVGVLVQSNFTGTLRIDGVVMPAKEMLAEEPAVGDGNSCMIIVATDAPLDARQLGRLANRAAFALRGVGSDFSQGSGDYAIAFSVGAGPPPSDSDLSPSFLAAMEATEEALINSILQARTRVGFEGRIAKGIPIGGVRERLLRTRGR
;
A
#
# COMPACT_ATOMS: atom_id res chain seq x y z
N MET A 1 -15.09 -11.53 -23.86
CA MET A 1 -14.62 -11.73 -22.46
C MET A 1 -15.82 -11.56 -21.55
N ASN A 2 -16.20 -12.58 -20.78
CA ASN A 2 -17.37 -12.51 -19.89
C ASN A 2 -17.20 -11.38 -18.87
N ALA A 3 -18.23 -10.56 -18.70
CA ALA A 3 -18.28 -9.48 -17.70
C ALA A 3 -18.06 -9.98 -16.25
N GLU A 4 -18.20 -11.28 -16.00
CA GLU A 4 -17.90 -11.93 -14.71
C GLU A 4 -16.40 -12.02 -14.37
N ASN A 5 -15.50 -11.75 -15.33
CA ASN A 5 -14.06 -11.94 -15.12
C ASN A 5 -13.31 -10.66 -14.73
N VAL A 6 -13.99 -9.51 -14.62
CA VAL A 6 -13.40 -8.24 -14.15
C VAL A 6 -13.84 -8.00 -12.71
N ARG A 7 -12.88 -7.85 -11.80
CA ARG A 7 -13.17 -7.55 -10.39
C ARG A 7 -13.38 -6.03 -10.24
N PRO A 8 -14.43 -5.58 -9.53
CA PRO A 8 -14.72 -4.17 -9.36
C PRO A 8 -13.76 -3.51 -8.36
N ARG A 9 -13.54 -2.21 -8.51
CA ARG A 9 -13.04 -1.35 -7.44
C ARG A 9 -14.23 -0.85 -6.61
N LEU A 10 -13.95 -0.22 -5.47
CA LEU A 10 -14.97 0.30 -4.56
C LEU A 10 -15.92 1.29 -5.26
N ALA A 11 -15.38 2.14 -6.15
CA ALA A 11 -16.15 3.06 -6.97
C ALA A 11 -17.21 2.34 -7.84
N ASP A 12 -16.88 1.17 -8.41
CA ASP A 12 -17.76 0.39 -9.29
C ASP A 12 -18.90 -0.32 -8.51
N LEU A 13 -18.84 -0.28 -7.19
CA LEU A 13 -19.90 -0.74 -6.29
C LEU A 13 -20.86 0.40 -5.90
N GLY A 14 -20.65 1.62 -6.41
CA GLY A 14 -21.48 2.78 -6.08
C GLY A 14 -21.28 3.27 -4.65
N VAL A 15 -20.09 3.06 -4.08
CA VAL A 15 -19.69 3.66 -2.81
C VAL A 15 -19.06 5.03 -3.07
N ALA A 16 -19.54 6.04 -2.35
CA ALA A 16 -19.10 7.42 -2.52
C ALA A 16 -17.59 7.58 -2.24
N ALA A 17 -16.99 8.64 -2.78
CA ALA A 17 -15.59 8.95 -2.54
C ALA A 17 -15.33 9.48 -1.11
N GLY A 18 -16.38 9.85 -0.38
CA GLY A 18 -16.26 10.53 0.92
C GLY A 18 -16.28 12.04 0.74
N SER A 19 -15.43 12.74 1.49
CA SER A 19 -15.36 14.20 1.58
C SER A 19 -14.71 14.89 0.38
N ALA A 20 -13.92 14.16 -0.41
CA ALA A 20 -13.15 14.68 -1.53
C ALA A 20 -13.35 13.82 -2.79
N GLU A 21 -13.19 14.43 -3.97
CA GLU A 21 -13.29 13.70 -5.23
C GLU A 21 -12.10 12.76 -5.42
N ARG A 22 -12.32 11.64 -6.11
CA ARG A 22 -11.24 10.75 -6.54
C ARG A 22 -10.38 11.45 -7.57
N GLY A 23 -9.07 11.18 -7.56
CA GLY A 23 -8.22 11.53 -8.69
C GLY A 23 -8.63 10.78 -9.96
N ARG A 24 -8.12 11.22 -11.12
CA ARG A 24 -8.51 10.69 -12.44
C ARG A 24 -8.34 9.18 -12.55
N ARG A 25 -7.27 8.64 -12.00
CA ARG A 25 -6.96 7.19 -12.01
C ARG A 25 -7.43 6.52 -10.72
N ASN A 26 -7.80 7.32 -9.72
CA ASN A 26 -8.07 6.90 -8.36
C ASN A 26 -6.90 6.02 -7.86
N ALA A 27 -5.67 6.50 -7.99
CA ALA A 27 -4.46 5.74 -7.68
C ALA A 27 -3.35 6.67 -7.17
N ILE A 28 -2.34 6.11 -6.48
CA ILE A 28 -1.20 6.88 -5.96
C ILE A 28 -0.48 7.67 -7.07
N THR A 29 -0.53 7.17 -8.31
CA THR A 29 0.03 7.75 -9.53
C THR A 29 -0.80 8.92 -10.10
N ASP A 30 -1.87 9.34 -9.42
CA ASP A 30 -2.47 10.66 -9.64
C ASP A 30 -1.62 11.79 -9.05
N VAL A 31 -0.72 11.48 -8.11
CA VAL A 31 0.33 12.42 -7.67
C VAL A 31 1.37 12.54 -8.80
N PRO A 32 1.60 13.76 -9.33
CA PRO A 32 2.53 13.95 -10.44
C PRO A 32 3.93 13.41 -10.16
N GLY A 33 4.52 12.69 -11.13
CA GLY A 33 5.86 12.13 -11.01
C GLY A 33 5.97 10.89 -10.10
N VAL A 34 4.88 10.38 -9.53
CA VAL A 34 4.89 9.11 -8.81
C VAL A 34 4.56 7.96 -9.76
N ARG A 35 5.43 6.95 -9.77
CA ARG A 35 5.30 5.73 -10.59
C ARG A 35 5.26 4.49 -9.71
N VAL A 36 4.61 3.44 -10.21
CA VAL A 36 4.54 2.14 -9.52
C VAL A 36 4.92 1.01 -10.47
N GLY A 37 5.74 0.08 -9.98
CA GLY A 37 6.15 -1.12 -10.72
C GLY A 37 6.10 -2.37 -9.84
N HIS A 38 6.02 -3.54 -10.48
CA HIS A 38 5.86 -4.82 -9.78
C HIS A 38 6.69 -5.91 -10.43
N SER A 39 7.28 -6.78 -9.61
CA SER A 39 7.79 -8.09 -10.00
C SER A 39 7.04 -9.15 -9.22
N THR A 40 6.42 -10.11 -9.92
CA THR A 40 5.45 -11.05 -9.36
C THR A 40 5.85 -12.51 -9.60
N VAL A 41 5.94 -13.31 -8.54
CA VAL A 41 6.24 -14.75 -8.64
C VAL A 41 5.05 -15.57 -8.17
N ARG A 42 4.56 -16.46 -9.04
CA ARG A 42 3.51 -17.44 -8.72
C ARG A 42 3.91 -18.81 -9.22
N THR A 43 4.15 -19.73 -8.29
CA THR A 43 4.41 -21.15 -8.57
C THR A 43 3.56 -22.02 -7.64
N ALA A 44 3.73 -23.34 -7.59
CA ALA A 44 3.05 -24.14 -6.58
C ALA A 44 3.47 -23.76 -5.14
N THR A 45 4.72 -23.35 -4.94
CA THR A 45 5.31 -23.10 -3.62
C THR A 45 5.51 -21.62 -3.31
N LEU A 46 5.53 -20.76 -4.32
CA LEU A 46 5.80 -19.33 -4.16
C LEU A 46 4.59 -18.49 -4.57
N SER A 47 4.26 -17.54 -3.70
CA SER A 47 3.32 -16.46 -3.99
C SER A 47 3.92 -15.19 -3.39
N THR A 48 4.91 -14.59 -4.06
CA THR A 48 5.68 -13.47 -3.49
C THR A 48 6.08 -12.48 -4.58
N GLY A 49 6.78 -11.41 -4.22
CA GLY A 49 7.22 -10.41 -5.18
C GLY A 49 7.76 -9.13 -4.54
N VAL A 50 7.97 -8.14 -5.39
CA VAL A 50 8.41 -6.79 -5.03
C VAL A 50 7.47 -5.78 -5.68
N SER A 51 7.10 -4.75 -4.94
CA SER A 51 6.42 -3.56 -5.47
C SER A 51 7.31 -2.35 -5.25
N ALA A 52 7.51 -1.54 -6.28
CA ALA A 52 8.31 -0.32 -6.22
C ALA A 52 7.42 0.91 -6.35
N ILE A 53 7.63 1.90 -5.48
CA ILE A 53 7.03 3.23 -5.56
C ILE A 53 8.18 4.21 -5.83
N VAL A 54 8.17 4.80 -7.02
CA VAL A 54 9.28 5.60 -7.54
C VAL A 54 8.83 7.05 -7.75
N PRO A 55 9.26 7.99 -6.90
CA PRO A 55 9.05 9.41 -7.14
C PRO A 55 10.14 9.98 -8.06
N ASP A 56 9.77 10.48 -9.24
CA ASP A 56 10.70 11.08 -10.22
C ASP A 56 11.38 12.37 -9.70
N ALA A 57 10.77 13.01 -8.70
CA ALA A 57 11.36 14.13 -7.97
C ALA A 57 12.66 13.72 -7.25
N LEU A 58 12.84 12.44 -6.92
CA LEU A 58 14.10 11.89 -6.42
C LEU A 58 15.02 11.55 -7.60
N ASN A 59 16.05 12.36 -7.83
CA ASN A 59 16.94 12.23 -8.98
C ASN A 59 18.34 12.79 -8.69
N ALA A 60 19.17 12.95 -9.73
CA ALA A 60 20.54 13.45 -9.58
C ALA A 60 20.64 14.84 -8.93
N HIS A 61 19.60 15.68 -9.07
CA HIS A 61 19.58 17.06 -8.55
C HIS A 61 18.83 17.21 -7.23
N CYS A 62 17.97 16.25 -6.88
CA CYS A 62 17.21 16.24 -5.64
C CYS A 62 17.33 14.84 -5.01
N LYS A 63 18.18 14.75 -3.99
CA LYS A 63 18.55 13.49 -3.33
C LYS A 63 17.65 13.12 -2.15
N GLN A 64 16.77 14.01 -1.73
CA GLN A 64 15.90 13.82 -0.58
C GLN A 64 14.52 14.43 -0.82
N LEU A 65 13.48 13.73 -0.40
CA LEU A 65 12.11 14.24 -0.38
C LEU A 65 11.58 14.26 1.05
N PRO A 66 10.87 15.32 1.49
CA PRO A 66 10.25 15.35 2.81
C PRO A 66 9.35 14.14 3.02
N ALA A 67 9.44 13.54 4.21
CA ALA A 67 8.67 12.37 4.58
C ALA A 67 8.40 12.30 6.08
N GLY A 68 7.37 11.53 6.45
CA GLY A 68 7.02 11.24 7.83
C GLY A 68 6.51 9.81 7.99
N LEU A 69 6.68 9.26 9.19
CA LEU A 69 6.33 7.89 9.55
C LEU A 69 5.31 7.87 10.69
N SER A 70 4.34 6.97 10.56
CA SER A 70 3.48 6.52 11.66
C SER A 70 3.69 5.02 11.89
N VAL A 71 3.94 4.65 13.14
CA VAL A 71 4.02 3.26 13.59
C VAL A 71 2.79 2.98 14.44
N ALA A 72 1.81 2.26 13.87
CA ALA A 72 0.60 1.91 14.59
C ALA A 72 0.82 0.66 15.47
N ASN A 73 1.51 -0.35 14.91
CA ASN A 73 2.03 -1.50 15.64
C ASN A 73 3.36 -1.94 15.04
N GLY A 74 4.39 -2.08 15.88
CA GLY A 74 5.79 -2.27 15.47
C GLY A 74 6.20 -3.73 15.20
N PHE A 75 5.28 -4.67 15.04
CA PHE A 75 5.60 -6.10 14.82
C PHE A 75 6.03 -6.40 13.37
N GLY A 76 6.90 -5.56 12.79
CA GLY A 76 7.37 -5.72 11.41
C GLY A 76 8.79 -5.20 11.21
N LYS A 77 9.31 -5.31 9.99
CA LYS A 77 10.68 -4.92 9.62
C LYS A 77 10.60 -3.80 8.59
N LEU A 78 10.55 -2.56 9.07
CA LEU A 78 10.71 -1.38 8.22
C LEU A 78 12.18 -0.96 8.20
N ILE A 79 12.89 -1.32 7.13
CA ILE A 79 14.29 -0.94 6.93
C ILE A 79 14.33 0.53 6.53
N GLY A 80 15.19 1.30 7.21
CA GLY A 80 15.40 2.73 6.99
C GLY A 80 14.53 3.67 7.83
N ALA A 81 13.73 3.12 8.75
CA ALA A 81 12.81 3.89 9.60
C ALA A 81 13.50 4.96 10.46
N THR A 82 14.64 4.65 11.08
CA THR A 82 15.28 5.53 12.06
C THR A 82 15.81 6.81 11.42
N GLN A 83 16.50 6.72 10.28
CA GLN A 83 16.97 7.91 9.56
C GLN A 83 15.81 8.68 8.93
N LEU A 84 14.74 8.01 8.47
CA LEU A 84 13.52 8.70 8.03
C LEU A 84 12.95 9.54 9.17
N GLN A 85 12.84 8.99 10.39
CA GLN A 85 12.33 9.73 11.54
C GLN A 85 13.24 10.87 11.99
N GLU A 86 14.56 10.66 11.95
CA GLU A 86 15.55 11.65 12.35
C GLU A 86 15.63 12.84 11.38
N LEU A 87 15.72 12.55 10.08
CA LEU A 87 15.94 13.57 9.05
C LEU A 87 14.64 14.05 8.40
N GLY A 88 13.53 13.34 8.60
CA GLY A 88 12.25 13.70 8.01
C GLY A 88 12.24 13.59 6.49
N ALA A 89 12.98 12.63 5.92
CA ALA A 89 13.13 12.50 4.47
C ALA A 89 13.35 11.06 3.99
N ILE A 90 12.97 10.80 2.74
CA ILE A 90 13.36 9.62 1.97
C ILE A 90 14.44 9.99 0.94
N GLU A 91 15.37 9.08 0.68
CA GLU A 91 16.47 9.28 -0.30
C GLU A 91 16.60 8.12 -1.30
N THR A 92 15.64 7.21 -1.29
CA THR A 92 15.53 6.07 -2.21
C THR A 92 14.07 5.87 -2.62
N PRO A 93 13.79 5.19 -3.75
CA PRO A 93 12.47 4.63 -4.01
C PRO A 93 12.01 3.73 -2.87
N ILE A 94 10.71 3.67 -2.63
CA ILE A 94 10.15 2.82 -1.57
C ILE A 94 9.86 1.45 -2.16
N LEU A 95 10.46 0.40 -1.58
CA LEU A 95 10.17 -0.98 -1.99
C LEU A 95 9.35 -1.70 -0.93
N LEU A 96 8.40 -2.51 -1.37
CA LEU A 96 7.62 -3.39 -0.53
C LEU A 96 7.85 -4.85 -0.94
N THR A 97 7.89 -5.79 0.01
CA THR A 97 8.10 -7.22 -0.25
C THR A 97 7.61 -8.11 0.91
N SER A 98 8.10 -9.36 1.00
CA SER A 98 7.85 -10.27 2.12
C SER A 98 8.88 -10.18 3.24
N THR A 99 8.50 -10.53 4.47
CA THR A 99 9.29 -10.34 5.69
C THR A 99 10.74 -10.79 5.61
N LEU A 100 10.99 -12.05 5.19
CA LEU A 100 12.35 -12.60 5.14
C LEU A 100 13.13 -12.17 3.88
N SER A 101 12.45 -11.52 2.94
CA SER A 101 13.03 -10.94 1.73
C SER A 101 13.42 -9.47 1.91
N ALA A 102 12.84 -8.76 2.88
CA ALA A 102 13.09 -7.34 3.13
C ALA A 102 14.58 -6.98 3.15
N PHE A 103 15.39 -7.78 3.84
CA PHE A 103 16.85 -7.58 3.92
C PHE A 103 17.56 -7.73 2.57
N ARG A 104 17.15 -8.69 1.74
CA ARG A 104 17.72 -8.89 0.39
C ARG A 104 17.29 -7.76 -0.54
N VAL A 105 16.06 -7.29 -0.41
CA VAL A 105 15.52 -6.19 -1.20
C VAL A 105 16.21 -4.87 -0.82
N ALA A 106 16.51 -4.65 0.47
CA ALA A 106 17.29 -3.49 0.91
C ALA A 106 18.71 -3.51 0.37
N ASP A 107 19.41 -4.64 0.46
CA ASP A 107 20.75 -4.82 -0.12
C ASP A 107 20.75 -4.55 -1.64
N ALA A 108 19.80 -5.15 -2.36
CA ALA A 108 19.64 -4.94 -3.79
C ALA A 108 19.27 -3.48 -4.16
N LEU A 109 18.49 -2.80 -3.33
CA LEU A 109 18.14 -1.38 -3.53
C LEU A 109 19.38 -0.49 -3.35
N VAL A 110 20.22 -0.75 -2.34
CA VAL A 110 21.49 -0.04 -2.17
C VAL A 110 22.36 -0.22 -3.41
N ALA A 111 22.56 -1.46 -3.86
CA ALA A 111 23.32 -1.75 -5.07
C ALA A 111 22.76 -1.04 -6.30
N TYR A 112 21.43 -1.05 -6.49
CA TYR A 112 20.77 -0.34 -7.59
C TYR A 112 21.03 1.17 -7.53
N MET A 113 20.91 1.79 -6.35
CA MET A 113 21.07 3.23 -6.17
C MET A 113 22.51 3.69 -6.42
N LEU A 114 23.52 2.91 -6.00
CA LEU A 114 24.93 3.21 -6.26
C LEU A 114 25.31 3.18 -7.75
N GLU A 115 24.51 2.52 -8.58
CA GLU A 115 24.68 2.52 -10.04
C GLU A 115 24.00 3.72 -10.74
N GLN A 116 23.16 4.47 -10.03
CA GLN A 116 22.41 5.56 -10.64
C GLN A 116 23.26 6.84 -10.77
N PRO A 117 23.04 7.64 -11.83
CA PRO A 117 23.70 8.93 -11.98
C PRO A 117 23.51 9.85 -10.76
N GLY A 118 24.59 10.52 -10.36
CA GLY A 118 24.63 11.40 -9.19
C GLY A 118 24.84 10.67 -7.87
N HIS A 119 25.18 9.37 -7.88
CA HIS A 119 25.57 8.61 -6.68
C HIS A 119 27.06 8.25 -6.64
N GLU A 120 27.88 8.80 -7.53
CA GLU A 120 29.30 8.48 -7.70
C GLU A 120 30.11 8.70 -6.41
N ASP A 121 29.77 9.73 -5.64
CA ASP A 121 30.42 10.08 -4.35
C ASP A 121 29.63 9.60 -3.11
N THR A 122 28.63 8.73 -3.29
CA THR A 122 27.77 8.28 -2.18
C THR A 122 28.53 7.34 -1.24
N THR A 123 28.62 7.71 0.04
CA THR A 123 29.31 6.90 1.06
C THR A 123 28.37 6.02 1.89
N THR A 124 27.15 6.50 2.13
CA THR A 124 26.10 5.79 2.86
C THR A 124 24.75 6.02 2.19
N LEU A 125 23.83 5.05 2.31
CA LEU A 125 22.46 5.17 1.84
C LEU A 125 21.49 4.55 2.85
N ASN A 126 20.32 5.15 2.95
CA ASN A 126 19.19 4.65 3.72
C ASN A 126 18.12 4.06 2.78
N PRO A 127 18.19 2.76 2.45
CA PRO A 127 17.16 2.10 1.67
C PRO A 127 15.85 2.04 2.47
N LEU A 128 14.74 2.47 1.87
CA LEU A 128 13.42 2.38 2.50
C LEU A 128 12.66 1.15 2.00
N VAL A 129 12.61 0.11 2.85
CA VAL A 129 11.97 -1.17 2.50
C VAL A 129 10.97 -1.59 3.56
N GLY A 130 9.70 -1.69 3.17
CA GLY A 130 8.61 -2.24 3.98
C GLY A 130 8.26 -3.67 3.61
N GLU A 131 7.54 -4.36 4.48
CA GLU A 131 7.19 -5.76 4.26
C GLU A 131 5.87 -6.16 4.91
N THR A 132 5.32 -7.27 4.44
CA THR A 132 4.32 -8.05 5.18
C THR A 132 4.65 -9.54 5.10
N ASN A 133 4.08 -10.35 6.01
CA ASN A 133 4.33 -11.79 6.03
C ASN A 133 3.43 -12.57 5.06
N ASP A 134 4.01 -13.17 4.01
CA ASP A 134 3.29 -13.96 2.99
C ASP A 134 3.38 -15.49 3.22
N SER A 135 3.80 -15.94 4.42
CA SER A 135 4.04 -17.35 4.75
C SER A 135 2.83 -18.27 4.59
N PHE A 136 1.60 -17.71 4.60
CA PHE A 136 0.39 -18.50 4.40
C PHE A 136 0.32 -19.05 2.97
N LEU A 137 0.74 -18.29 1.95
CA LEU A 137 0.64 -18.70 0.53
C LEU A 137 2.00 -18.95 -0.14
N SER A 138 3.09 -18.67 0.56
CA SER A 138 4.44 -18.72 0.01
C SER A 138 5.40 -19.45 0.95
N ASP A 139 6.34 -20.21 0.39
CA ASP A 139 7.51 -20.71 1.12
C ASP A 139 8.44 -19.54 1.45
N ILE A 140 8.09 -18.77 2.49
CA ILE A 140 8.83 -17.59 2.92
C ILE A 140 10.27 -17.93 3.34
N ARG A 141 10.52 -19.18 3.77
CA ARG A 141 11.84 -19.63 4.25
C ARG A 141 12.82 -19.82 3.09
N SER A 142 12.32 -20.10 1.89
CA SER A 142 13.16 -20.17 0.68
C SER A 142 13.85 -18.83 0.34
N ARG A 143 13.30 -17.70 0.82
CA ARG A 143 13.79 -16.33 0.53
C ARG A 143 14.07 -16.13 -0.96
N SER A 144 13.12 -16.52 -1.81
CA SER A 144 13.28 -16.61 -3.26
C SER A 144 13.40 -15.26 -3.99
N VAL A 145 13.03 -14.15 -3.36
CA VAL A 145 13.22 -12.80 -3.93
C VAL A 145 14.72 -12.49 -4.10
N ASN A 146 15.09 -12.00 -5.27
CA ASN A 146 16.48 -11.71 -5.67
C ASN A 146 16.65 -10.30 -6.25
N GLN A 147 17.87 -9.95 -6.65
CA GLN A 147 18.21 -8.62 -7.18
C GLN A 147 17.53 -8.34 -8.52
N GLU A 148 17.39 -9.35 -9.38
CA GLU A 148 16.72 -9.23 -10.68
C GLU A 148 15.27 -8.80 -10.51
N MET A 149 14.55 -9.38 -9.53
CA MET A 149 13.18 -8.99 -9.20
C MET A 149 13.08 -7.54 -8.72
N VAL A 150 14.08 -7.05 -7.97
CA VAL A 150 14.13 -5.64 -7.55
C VAL A 150 14.33 -4.73 -8.75
N ARG A 151 15.25 -5.07 -9.66
CA ARG A 151 15.48 -4.33 -10.91
C ARG A 151 14.25 -4.35 -11.81
N GLU A 152 13.56 -5.48 -11.91
CA GLU A 152 12.31 -5.60 -12.67
C GLU A 152 11.21 -4.72 -12.08
N ALA A 153 11.02 -4.70 -10.76
CA ALA A 153 10.03 -3.85 -10.11
C ALA A 153 10.33 -2.36 -10.33
N LEU A 154 11.60 -1.94 -10.22
CA LEU A 154 12.02 -0.57 -10.47
C LEU A 154 11.90 -0.18 -11.95
N GLY A 155 12.34 -1.06 -12.86
CA GLY A 155 12.33 -0.82 -14.31
C GLY A 155 10.94 -0.88 -14.94
N SER A 156 10.00 -1.62 -14.35
CA SER A 156 8.60 -1.66 -14.77
C SER A 156 7.76 -0.50 -14.23
N ALA A 157 8.34 0.38 -13.39
CA ALA A 157 7.59 1.44 -12.76
C ALA A 157 7.07 2.45 -13.78
N THR A 158 5.75 2.62 -13.84
CA THR A 158 5.09 3.55 -14.77
C THR A 158 4.13 4.46 -14.04
N SER A 159 3.87 5.64 -14.62
CA SER A 159 2.67 6.40 -14.27
C SER A 159 1.49 5.75 -14.99
N GLY A 160 0.28 5.88 -14.47
CA GLY A 160 -0.90 5.26 -15.10
C GLY A 160 -1.78 4.54 -14.10
N SER A 161 -2.63 3.68 -14.63
CA SER A 161 -3.32 2.67 -13.82
C SER A 161 -2.29 1.79 -13.11
N VAL A 162 -2.52 1.55 -11.82
CA VAL A 162 -1.70 0.64 -11.01
C VAL A 162 -2.37 -0.74 -10.98
N ALA A 163 -1.59 -1.80 -11.14
CA ALA A 163 -2.12 -3.15 -10.97
C ALA A 163 -2.41 -3.43 -9.49
N GLU A 164 -3.59 -3.96 -9.19
CA GLU A 164 -4.07 -4.21 -7.83
C GLU A 164 -4.36 -5.70 -7.60
N GLY A 165 -4.68 -6.06 -6.35
CA GLY A 165 -4.90 -7.42 -5.91
C GLY A 165 -3.58 -8.15 -5.66
N GLY A 166 -3.55 -9.46 -5.91
CA GLY A 166 -2.40 -10.28 -5.56
C GLY A 166 -1.21 -10.12 -6.51
N VAL A 167 -0.66 -8.93 -6.72
CA VAL A 167 0.52 -8.65 -7.57
C VAL A 167 1.69 -8.12 -6.73
N GLY A 168 2.90 -8.17 -7.27
CA GLY A 168 4.09 -7.64 -6.61
C GLY A 168 4.25 -8.19 -5.20
N ALA A 169 4.48 -7.30 -4.25
CA ALA A 169 4.57 -7.64 -2.83
C ALA A 169 3.25 -8.20 -2.22
N GLY A 170 2.09 -7.88 -2.81
CA GLY A 170 0.78 -8.37 -2.39
C GLY A 170 0.45 -9.79 -2.85
N THR A 171 1.36 -10.46 -3.57
CA THR A 171 1.07 -11.74 -4.25
C THR A 171 0.58 -12.83 -3.29
N GLY A 172 1.23 -12.97 -2.13
CA GLY A 172 0.92 -14.01 -1.14
C GLY A 172 0.17 -13.53 0.09
N THR A 173 -0.31 -12.30 0.12
CA THR A 173 -0.91 -11.74 1.33
C THR A 173 -2.38 -12.14 1.54
N VAL A 174 -2.81 -12.12 2.80
CA VAL A 174 -4.17 -12.47 3.26
C VAL A 174 -4.66 -11.36 4.18
N ALA A 175 -5.85 -10.83 3.94
CA ALA A 175 -6.40 -9.72 4.72
C ALA A 175 -7.86 -9.98 5.08
N LEU A 176 -8.19 -9.81 6.36
CA LEU A 176 -9.55 -9.83 6.90
C LEU A 176 -10.33 -11.13 6.59
N GLY A 177 -9.60 -12.24 6.49
CA GLY A 177 -10.14 -13.57 6.16
C GLY A 177 -10.27 -13.87 4.67
N PHE A 178 -9.90 -12.93 3.79
CA PHE A 178 -9.89 -13.07 2.33
C PHE A 178 -8.48 -13.00 1.77
N LYS A 179 -8.31 -13.29 0.48
CA LYS A 179 -7.09 -12.93 -0.24
C LYS A 179 -6.91 -11.40 -0.18
N GLY A 180 -5.73 -10.96 0.27
CA GLY A 180 -5.31 -9.55 0.26
C GLY A 180 -4.47 -9.20 -0.96
N GLY A 181 -3.80 -8.05 -0.91
CA GLY A 181 -2.83 -7.70 -1.94
C GLY A 181 -2.40 -6.24 -1.96
N ILE A 182 -2.04 -5.76 -3.15
CA ILE A 182 -1.84 -4.35 -3.43
C ILE A 182 -3.20 -3.69 -3.66
N GLY A 183 -3.41 -2.53 -3.07
CA GLY A 183 -4.53 -1.67 -3.38
C GLY A 183 -4.09 -0.22 -3.47
N THR A 184 -4.83 0.59 -4.20
CA THR A 184 -4.53 2.01 -4.35
C THR A 184 -5.81 2.83 -4.46
N SER A 185 -5.70 4.12 -4.20
CA SER A 185 -6.77 5.12 -4.25
C SER A 185 -6.14 6.51 -4.28
N SER A 186 -6.90 7.54 -4.61
CA SER A 186 -6.46 8.93 -4.47
C SER A 186 -7.63 9.87 -4.22
N ARG A 187 -7.31 11.05 -3.69
CA ARG A 187 -8.23 12.18 -3.53
C ARG A 187 -7.61 13.46 -4.04
N ILE A 188 -8.44 14.36 -4.55
CA ILE A 188 -8.07 15.76 -4.83
C ILE A 188 -8.65 16.63 -3.73
N VAL A 189 -7.79 17.40 -3.06
CA VAL A 189 -8.17 18.23 -1.91
C VAL A 189 -7.61 19.64 -2.02
N ASP A 190 -8.40 20.60 -1.55
CA ASP A 190 -7.92 21.95 -1.37
C ASP A 190 -7.14 22.09 -0.05
N ILE A 191 -5.93 22.64 -0.14
CA ILE A 191 -5.13 23.08 1.01
C ILE A 191 -4.88 24.57 0.81
N GLY A 192 -5.57 25.39 1.61
CA GLY A 192 -5.71 26.81 1.33
C GLY A 192 -6.51 27.03 0.06
N GLU A 193 -5.94 27.78 -0.90
CA GLU A 193 -6.60 28.12 -2.17
C GLU A 193 -6.16 27.24 -3.35
N ARG A 194 -5.43 26.14 -3.09
CA ARG A 194 -4.87 25.28 -4.14
C ARG A 194 -5.29 23.83 -3.95
N ALA A 195 -5.66 23.20 -5.06
CA ALA A 195 -5.95 21.78 -5.13
C ALA A 195 -4.66 20.96 -5.24
N TYR A 196 -4.58 19.88 -4.47
CA TYR A 196 -3.48 18.92 -4.43
C TYR A 196 -4.00 17.49 -4.48
N ALA A 197 -3.19 16.58 -5.00
CA ALA A 197 -3.44 15.15 -4.94
C ALA A 197 -2.92 14.56 -3.62
N VAL A 198 -3.72 13.68 -3.01
CA VAL A 198 -3.31 12.75 -1.95
C VAL A 198 -3.53 11.33 -2.48
N GLY A 199 -2.44 10.66 -2.83
CA GLY A 199 -2.44 9.31 -3.37
C GLY A 199 -2.03 8.29 -2.33
N VAL A 200 -2.65 7.10 -2.34
CA VAL A 200 -2.33 6.02 -1.39
C VAL A 200 -2.11 4.70 -2.11
N LEU A 201 -1.09 3.95 -1.70
CA LEU A 201 -0.86 2.55 -2.06
C LEU A 201 -0.67 1.73 -0.79
N VAL A 202 -1.29 0.56 -0.73
CA VAL A 202 -1.20 -0.35 0.41
C VAL A 202 -0.72 -1.74 -0.01
N GLN A 203 -0.05 -2.43 0.89
CA GLN A 203 0.11 -3.89 0.88
C GLN A 203 -0.63 -4.44 2.10
N SER A 204 -1.80 -5.03 1.87
CA SER A 204 -2.70 -5.49 2.94
C SER A 204 -2.44 -6.94 3.33
N ASN A 205 -2.19 -7.18 4.62
CA ASN A 205 -1.98 -8.52 5.17
C ASN A 205 -2.35 -8.62 6.66
N PHE A 206 -3.57 -8.29 7.10
CA PHE A 206 -3.91 -8.19 8.53
C PHE A 206 -5.25 -8.83 8.89
N THR A 207 -5.47 -9.14 10.17
CA THR A 207 -6.70 -9.73 10.70
C THR A 207 -7.76 -8.70 11.07
N GLY A 208 -8.97 -9.20 11.31
CA GLY A 208 -10.12 -8.39 11.68
C GLY A 208 -11.35 -8.83 10.91
N THR A 209 -12.36 -7.96 10.86
CA THR A 209 -13.59 -8.20 10.11
C THR A 209 -13.85 -7.04 9.17
N LEU A 210 -13.80 -7.33 7.86
CA LEU A 210 -13.97 -6.33 6.82
C LEU A 210 -15.26 -5.53 7.00
N ARG A 211 -15.13 -4.21 6.89
CA ARG A 211 -16.23 -3.26 6.78
C ARG A 211 -16.10 -2.49 5.47
N ILE A 212 -17.20 -2.39 4.74
CA ILE A 212 -17.31 -1.56 3.53
C ILE A 212 -18.50 -0.64 3.75
N ASP A 213 -18.26 0.68 3.80
CA ASP A 213 -19.32 1.68 4.00
C ASP A 213 -20.15 1.40 5.27
N GLY A 214 -19.46 1.04 6.36
CA GLY A 214 -20.08 0.64 7.64
C GLY A 214 -20.72 -0.76 7.65
N VAL A 215 -20.89 -1.40 6.50
CA VAL A 215 -21.49 -2.74 6.38
C VAL A 215 -20.46 -3.82 6.66
N VAL A 216 -20.79 -4.72 7.59
CA VAL A 216 -19.91 -5.83 8.01
C VAL A 216 -19.92 -6.96 6.98
N MET A 217 -18.73 -7.40 6.58
CA MET A 217 -18.46 -8.46 5.61
C MET A 217 -17.71 -9.63 6.28
N PRO A 218 -18.37 -10.44 7.11
CA PRO A 218 -17.72 -11.52 7.86
C PRO A 218 -17.29 -12.65 6.91
N ALA A 219 -15.98 -12.92 6.85
CA ALA A 219 -15.41 -13.85 5.87
C ALA A 219 -16.00 -15.26 5.96
N LYS A 220 -16.21 -15.78 7.17
CA LYS A 220 -16.80 -17.11 7.38
C LYS A 220 -18.20 -17.26 6.77
N GLU A 221 -19.07 -16.26 6.95
CA GLU A 221 -20.42 -16.28 6.34
C GLU A 221 -20.37 -16.03 4.83
N MET A 222 -19.50 -15.11 4.41
CA MET A 222 -19.35 -14.74 3.00
C MET A 222 -18.83 -15.91 2.16
N LEU A 223 -17.91 -16.71 2.71
CA LEU A 223 -17.27 -17.84 2.01
C LEU A 223 -17.95 -19.19 2.27
N ALA A 224 -18.79 -19.28 3.31
CA ALA A 224 -19.39 -20.52 3.81
C ALA A 224 -18.35 -21.61 4.20
N GLU A 225 -17.20 -21.18 4.73
CA GLU A 225 -16.11 -22.04 5.18
C GLU A 225 -15.19 -21.29 6.17
N GLU A 226 -14.17 -21.98 6.70
CA GLU A 226 -13.17 -21.33 7.53
C GLU A 226 -12.27 -20.38 6.69
N PRO A 227 -12.12 -19.11 7.10
CA PRO A 227 -11.35 -18.14 6.36
C PRO A 227 -9.85 -18.43 6.44
N ALA A 228 -9.10 -17.89 5.46
CA ALA A 228 -7.64 -17.91 5.54
C ALA A 228 -7.17 -16.99 6.68
N VAL A 229 -6.42 -17.56 7.62
CA VAL A 229 -5.78 -16.82 8.71
C VAL A 229 -4.28 -17.09 8.63
N GLY A 230 -3.50 -16.05 8.33
CA GLY A 230 -2.05 -16.14 8.32
C GLY A 230 -1.46 -16.01 9.74
N ASP A 231 -0.25 -16.52 9.92
CA ASP A 231 0.48 -16.42 11.21
C ASP A 231 1.02 -15.00 11.47
N GLY A 232 1.08 -14.16 10.44
CA GLY A 232 1.55 -12.78 10.53
C GLY A 232 0.52 -11.80 10.01
N ASN A 233 0.35 -10.71 10.75
CA ASN A 233 -0.48 -9.59 10.36
C ASN A 233 0.45 -8.41 10.08
N SER A 234 0.23 -7.62 9.04
CA SER A 234 0.99 -6.41 8.75
C SER A 234 0.24 -5.62 7.67
N CYS A 235 0.42 -4.31 7.69
CA CYS A 235 0.00 -3.45 6.61
C CYS A 235 1.04 -2.38 6.36
N MET A 236 1.53 -2.31 5.13
CA MET A 236 2.32 -1.17 4.68
C MET A 236 1.40 -0.20 3.94
N ILE A 237 1.42 1.07 4.35
CA ILE A 237 0.61 2.14 3.75
C ILE A 237 1.57 3.24 3.30
N ILE A 238 1.55 3.55 2.00
CA ILE A 238 2.36 4.59 1.39
C ILE A 238 1.42 5.70 0.92
N VAL A 239 1.63 6.91 1.44
CA VAL A 239 0.90 8.13 1.07
C VAL A 239 1.85 9.04 0.31
N ALA A 240 1.42 9.51 -0.85
CA ALA A 240 2.13 10.52 -1.63
C ALA A 240 1.24 11.76 -1.76
N THR A 241 1.86 12.94 -1.82
CA THR A 241 1.16 14.18 -2.14
C THR A 241 2.05 15.16 -2.89
N ASP A 242 1.46 16.02 -3.71
CA ASP A 242 2.12 17.16 -4.34
C ASP A 242 1.93 18.47 -3.56
N ALA A 243 1.25 18.42 -2.40
CA ALA A 243 1.24 19.51 -1.44
C ALA A 243 2.64 19.70 -0.81
N PRO A 244 3.18 20.93 -0.70
CA PRO A 244 4.55 21.18 -0.22
C PRO A 244 4.66 21.04 1.30
N LEU A 245 4.40 19.86 1.85
CA LEU A 245 4.36 19.61 3.29
C LEU A 245 5.75 19.36 3.88
N ASP A 246 5.98 19.84 5.10
CA ASP A 246 7.18 19.51 5.86
C ASP A 246 7.10 18.09 6.49
N ALA A 247 8.21 17.59 7.02
CA ALA A 247 8.29 16.26 7.63
C ALA A 247 7.31 16.05 8.80
N ARG A 248 7.10 17.08 9.63
CA ARG A 248 6.18 17.02 10.77
C ARG A 248 4.74 16.94 10.30
N GLN A 249 4.37 17.72 9.28
CA GLN A 249 3.06 17.69 8.63
C GLN A 249 2.82 16.34 7.96
N LEU A 250 3.83 15.77 7.30
CA LEU A 250 3.76 14.43 6.71
C LEU A 250 3.62 13.33 7.76
N GLY A 251 4.28 13.44 8.91
CA GLY A 251 4.04 12.54 10.04
C GLY A 251 2.59 12.59 10.54
N ARG A 252 1.99 13.80 10.58
CA ARG A 252 0.56 13.97 10.90
C ARG A 252 -0.35 13.35 9.85
N LEU A 253 0.00 13.46 8.56
CA LEU A 253 -0.72 12.83 7.45
C LEU A 253 -0.64 11.29 7.53
N ALA A 254 0.56 10.74 7.78
CA ALA A 254 0.79 9.31 7.96
C ALA A 254 -0.05 8.74 9.12
N ASN A 255 -0.18 9.46 10.23
CA ASN A 255 -1.06 9.05 11.33
C ASN A 255 -2.52 8.86 10.88
N ARG A 256 -3.04 9.71 9.99
CA ARG A 256 -4.42 9.60 9.49
C ARG A 256 -4.62 8.37 8.62
N ALA A 257 -3.62 8.05 7.80
CA ALA A 257 -3.61 6.82 7.03
C ALA A 257 -3.56 5.57 7.93
N ALA A 258 -2.77 5.59 9.01
CA ALA A 258 -2.76 4.49 9.98
C ALA A 258 -4.14 4.30 10.67
N PHE A 259 -4.83 5.39 11.02
CA PHE A 259 -6.16 5.31 11.65
C PHE A 259 -7.21 4.64 10.76
N ALA A 260 -7.09 4.76 9.43
CA ALA A 260 -8.00 4.16 8.45
C ALA A 260 -8.10 2.63 8.57
N LEU A 261 -7.06 1.95 9.07
CA LEU A 261 -7.08 0.50 9.31
C LEU A 261 -8.26 0.10 10.21
N ARG A 262 -8.60 0.93 11.20
CA ARG A 262 -9.73 0.64 12.08
C ARG A 262 -11.07 0.74 11.34
N GLY A 263 -11.21 1.72 10.45
CA GLY A 263 -12.43 1.95 9.66
C GLY A 263 -12.80 0.75 8.80
N VAL A 264 -11.81 0.12 8.16
CA VAL A 264 -12.01 -1.11 7.37
C VAL A 264 -12.11 -2.38 8.21
N GLY A 265 -11.88 -2.28 9.52
CA GLY A 265 -12.15 -3.34 10.49
C GLY A 265 -10.94 -4.13 10.99
N SER A 266 -9.73 -3.58 10.89
CA SER A 266 -8.53 -4.13 11.56
C SER A 266 -8.77 -4.29 13.07
N ASP A 267 -8.16 -5.33 13.64
CA ASP A 267 -8.10 -5.60 15.07
C ASP A 267 -6.77 -5.23 15.73
N PHE A 268 -5.77 -4.78 14.95
CA PHE A 268 -4.41 -4.46 15.41
C PHE A 268 -3.82 -5.56 16.30
N SER A 269 -3.99 -6.83 15.93
CA SER A 269 -3.51 -7.93 16.75
C SER A 269 -2.00 -7.84 17.04
N GLN A 270 -1.55 -8.48 18.13
CA GLN A 270 -0.17 -8.35 18.62
C GLN A 270 0.90 -8.64 17.55
N GLY A 271 0.64 -9.60 16.66
CA GLY A 271 1.56 -9.96 15.57
C GLY A 271 1.50 -9.03 14.37
N SER A 272 0.87 -7.85 14.48
CA SER A 272 0.62 -6.92 13.37
C SER A 272 1.73 -5.89 13.16
N GLY A 273 2.41 -5.89 12.02
CA GLY A 273 3.34 -4.83 11.61
C GLY A 273 2.63 -3.76 10.79
N ASP A 274 2.11 -2.72 11.43
CA ASP A 274 1.27 -1.70 10.80
C ASP A 274 1.98 -0.34 10.73
N TYR A 275 2.35 0.06 9.52
CA TYR A 275 3.15 1.25 9.24
C TYR A 275 2.49 2.11 8.16
N ALA A 276 2.54 3.43 8.34
CA ALA A 276 2.21 4.39 7.30
C ALA A 276 3.38 5.35 7.06
N ILE A 277 3.78 5.52 5.80
CA ILE A 277 4.80 6.47 5.37
C ILE A 277 4.13 7.48 4.46
N ALA A 278 4.28 8.76 4.75
CA ALA A 278 3.84 9.84 3.88
C ALA A 278 5.04 10.59 3.34
N PHE A 279 5.07 10.89 2.04
CA PHE A 279 6.10 11.74 1.44
C PHE A 279 5.46 12.79 0.51
N SER A 280 6.19 13.90 0.32
CA SER A 280 5.78 14.95 -0.60
C SER A 280 6.73 15.06 -1.80
N VAL A 281 6.15 15.28 -2.99
CA VAL A 281 6.86 15.72 -4.20
C VAL A 281 6.67 17.23 -4.47
N GLY A 282 5.89 17.90 -3.62
CA GLY A 282 5.60 19.33 -3.72
C GLY A 282 6.81 20.18 -3.36
N ALA A 283 6.99 21.27 -4.08
CA ALA A 283 8.04 22.26 -3.81
C ALA A 283 7.42 23.57 -3.34
N GLY A 284 8.05 24.22 -2.36
CA GLY A 284 7.62 25.51 -1.82
C GLY A 284 7.55 25.51 -0.29
N PRO A 285 7.18 26.65 0.30
CA PRO A 285 6.99 26.74 1.74
C PRO A 285 5.77 25.91 2.19
N PRO A 286 5.84 25.26 3.37
CA PRO A 286 4.71 24.53 3.90
C PRO A 286 3.53 25.46 4.20
N PRO A 287 2.29 25.00 3.93
CA PRO A 287 1.09 25.76 4.26
C PRO A 287 0.89 25.81 5.79
N SER A 288 -0.03 26.67 6.23
CA SER A 288 -0.44 26.73 7.63
C SER A 288 -1.04 25.39 8.06
N ASP A 289 -0.77 25.00 9.30
CA ASP A 289 -1.34 23.79 9.90
C ASP A 289 -2.88 23.81 9.98
N SER A 290 -3.48 25.01 10.01
CA SER A 290 -4.95 25.20 9.99
C SER A 290 -5.58 24.65 8.72
N ASP A 291 -4.82 24.61 7.62
CA ASP A 291 -5.33 24.32 6.29
C ASP A 291 -5.23 22.82 5.95
N LEU A 292 -4.68 22.00 6.85
CA LEU A 292 -4.39 20.58 6.62
C LEU A 292 -5.55 19.64 6.92
N SER A 293 -6.61 20.11 7.58
CA SER A 293 -7.74 19.24 7.96
C SER A 293 -8.36 18.50 6.76
N PRO A 294 -8.54 19.13 5.57
CA PRO A 294 -9.02 18.42 4.38
C PRO A 294 -8.07 17.30 3.93
N SER A 295 -6.75 17.52 3.91
CA SER A 295 -5.79 16.50 3.48
C SER A 295 -5.71 15.32 4.46
N PHE A 296 -5.93 15.56 5.75
CA PHE A 296 -6.03 14.51 6.75
C PHE A 296 -7.22 13.58 6.53
N LEU A 297 -8.39 14.14 6.23
CA LEU A 297 -9.57 13.33 5.95
C LEU A 297 -9.41 12.57 4.63
N ALA A 298 -8.90 13.23 3.59
CA ALA A 298 -8.62 12.59 2.31
C ALA A 298 -7.58 11.47 2.39
N ALA A 299 -6.51 11.62 3.18
CA ALA A 299 -5.56 10.53 3.40
C ALA A 299 -6.23 9.32 4.08
N MET A 300 -7.12 9.56 5.04
CA MET A 300 -7.88 8.50 5.71
C MET A 300 -8.81 7.79 4.72
N GLU A 301 -9.67 8.53 4.01
CA GLU A 301 -10.63 7.98 3.04
C GLU A 301 -9.95 7.29 1.86
N ALA A 302 -8.88 7.86 1.33
CA ALA A 302 -8.07 7.22 0.28
C ALA A 302 -7.47 5.91 0.80
N THR A 303 -7.00 5.87 2.05
CA THR A 303 -6.46 4.66 2.64
C THR A 303 -7.52 3.58 2.85
N GLU A 304 -8.69 3.93 3.39
CA GLU A 304 -9.81 2.98 3.52
C GLU A 304 -10.18 2.37 2.16
N GLU A 305 -10.31 3.22 1.14
CA GLU A 305 -10.63 2.76 -0.21
C GLU A 305 -9.50 1.90 -0.81
N ALA A 306 -8.22 2.24 -0.61
CA ALA A 306 -7.10 1.43 -1.08
C ALA A 306 -7.07 0.04 -0.40
N LEU A 307 -7.33 -0.01 0.91
CA LEU A 307 -7.43 -1.27 1.66
C LEU A 307 -8.57 -2.13 1.14
N ILE A 308 -9.75 -1.55 0.89
CA ILE A 308 -10.88 -2.27 0.33
C ILE A 308 -10.60 -2.72 -1.11
N ASN A 309 -10.02 -1.86 -1.95
CA ASN A 309 -9.65 -2.19 -3.33
C ASN A 309 -8.66 -3.36 -3.40
N SER A 310 -7.72 -3.45 -2.45
CA SER A 310 -6.77 -4.58 -2.39
C SER A 310 -7.48 -5.94 -2.27
N ILE A 311 -8.57 -6.01 -1.49
CA ILE A 311 -9.37 -7.23 -1.29
C ILE A 311 -10.35 -7.43 -2.46
N LEU A 312 -10.99 -6.36 -2.91
CA LEU A 312 -11.92 -6.42 -4.04
C LEU A 312 -11.21 -6.87 -5.32
N GLN A 313 -9.97 -6.45 -5.57
CA GLN A 313 -9.19 -6.83 -6.76
C GLN A 313 -8.49 -8.18 -6.62
N ALA A 314 -8.30 -8.69 -5.40
CA ALA A 314 -7.64 -9.96 -5.17
C ALA A 314 -8.46 -11.17 -5.63
N ARG A 315 -7.82 -12.09 -6.37
CA ARG A 315 -8.39 -13.36 -6.82
C ARG A 315 -7.97 -14.50 -5.91
N THR A 316 -8.82 -15.53 -5.81
CA THR A 316 -8.50 -16.77 -5.09
C THR A 316 -7.16 -17.33 -5.52
N ARG A 317 -6.37 -17.78 -4.55
CA ARG A 317 -5.04 -18.35 -4.75
C ARG A 317 -4.87 -19.59 -3.91
N VAL A 318 -4.48 -20.69 -4.57
CA VAL A 318 -3.92 -21.88 -3.92
C VAL A 318 -2.41 -21.68 -3.87
N GLY A 319 -1.80 -21.70 -2.70
CA GLY A 319 -0.37 -21.44 -2.50
C GLY A 319 0.36 -22.64 -1.91
N PHE A 320 1.42 -22.31 -1.17
CA PHE A 320 2.28 -23.27 -0.47
C PHE A 320 1.48 -24.28 0.36
N GLU A 321 1.89 -25.55 0.33
CA GLU A 321 1.23 -26.68 0.99
C GLU A 321 -0.27 -26.86 0.63
N GLY A 322 -0.71 -26.34 -0.52
CA GLY A 322 -2.10 -26.43 -0.95
C GLY A 322 -3.06 -25.51 -0.18
N ARG A 323 -2.54 -24.61 0.67
CA ARG A 323 -3.35 -23.63 1.41
C ARG A 323 -4.04 -22.68 0.45
N ILE A 324 -5.28 -22.30 0.77
CA ILE A 324 -6.13 -21.52 -0.12
C ILE A 324 -6.53 -20.22 0.57
N ALA A 325 -6.31 -19.08 -0.10
CA ALA A 325 -6.93 -17.82 0.27
C ALA A 325 -7.94 -17.45 -0.81
N LYS A 326 -9.22 -17.36 -0.45
CA LYS A 326 -10.29 -17.04 -1.39
C LYS A 326 -10.46 -15.54 -1.58
N GLY A 327 -10.67 -15.12 -2.82
CA GLY A 327 -11.11 -13.75 -3.11
C GLY A 327 -12.53 -13.54 -2.59
N ILE A 328 -12.82 -12.31 -2.15
CA ILE A 328 -14.16 -11.96 -1.66
C ILE A 328 -15.22 -12.17 -2.77
N PRO A 329 -16.38 -12.80 -2.46
CA PRO A 329 -17.44 -13.00 -3.44
C PRO A 329 -18.18 -11.69 -3.72
N ILE A 330 -17.97 -11.14 -4.91
CA ILE A 330 -18.48 -9.82 -5.32
C ILE A 330 -20.01 -9.75 -5.29
N GLY A 331 -20.70 -10.84 -5.67
CA GLY A 331 -22.17 -10.91 -5.58
C GLY A 331 -22.68 -10.70 -4.15
N GLY A 332 -22.07 -11.38 -3.18
CA GLY A 332 -22.41 -11.23 -1.77
C GLY A 332 -22.10 -9.84 -1.21
N VAL A 333 -21.03 -9.19 -1.69
CA VAL A 333 -20.73 -7.79 -1.35
C VAL A 333 -21.85 -6.86 -1.84
N ARG A 334 -22.23 -6.98 -3.12
CA ARG A 334 -23.30 -6.15 -3.72
C ARG A 334 -24.62 -6.33 -2.98
N GLU A 335 -25.00 -7.58 -2.70
CA GLU A 335 -26.22 -7.90 -1.99
C GLU A 335 -26.25 -7.29 -0.57
N ARG A 336 -25.16 -7.44 0.20
CA ARG A 336 -25.08 -6.86 1.55
C ARG A 336 -25.14 -5.33 1.55
N LEU A 337 -24.46 -4.69 0.60
CA LEU A 337 -24.51 -3.23 0.44
C LEU A 337 -25.92 -2.74 0.07
N LEU A 338 -26.62 -3.43 -0.83
CA LEU A 338 -28.00 -3.07 -1.22
C LEU A 338 -28.99 -3.22 -0.06
N ARG A 339 -28.98 -4.38 0.63
CA ARG A 339 -29.86 -4.66 1.77
C ARG A 339 -29.76 -3.58 2.86
N THR A 340 -28.54 -3.11 3.16
CA THR A 340 -28.32 -2.13 4.22
C THR A 340 -28.71 -0.71 3.80
N ARG A 341 -28.68 -0.42 2.50
CA ARG A 341 -29.08 0.88 1.93
C ARG A 341 -30.59 1.00 1.70
N GLY A 342 -31.39 0.02 2.12
CA GLY A 342 -32.85 0.03 1.99
C GLY A 342 -33.34 -0.01 0.54
N ARG A 343 -32.55 -0.62 -0.36
CA ARG A 343 -32.88 -0.81 -1.79
C ARG A 343 -33.02 -2.28 -2.13
#